data_AF-A0A6J6PIF8-F1
#
_entry.id   AF-A0A6J6PIF8-F1
#
_cell.length_a   1.000
_cell.length_b   1.000
_cell.length_c   1.000
_cell.angle_alpha   90.00
_cell.angle_beta   90.00
_cell.angle_gamma   90.00
#
_symmetry.space_group_name_H-M   'P 1'
#
loop_
_entity.id
_entity.type
_entity.pdbx_description
1 polymer ?
#
loop_
_entity_poly.entity_id
_entity_poly.type
_entity_poly.pdbx_seq_one_letter_code
_entity_poly.pdbx_strand_id
1 'polypeptide(L)'
;MLVLAGCERPGGKVVSPVASEIEGPLPASMAPSVPKQYANGNADAGKAAFLASGCNACHTLADAGAKGTMGPDLDSTKPILATVVDRVVNGKGTMPPFKGRLTDVQISDVSAYVVKATAG
;
A
#
# COMPACT_ATOMS: atom_id res chain seq x y z
N MET A 1 13.79 2.92 58.70
CA MET A 1 15.23 2.91 58.36
C MET A 1 15.53 1.49 57.88
N LEU A 2 15.78 1.25 56.59
CA LEU A 2 17.11 1.25 55.95
C LEU A 2 18.03 0.20 56.63
N VAL A 3 18.65 -0.80 55.98
CA VAL A 3 19.54 -0.75 54.80
C VAL A 3 19.83 -2.17 54.18
N LEU A 4 20.09 -2.24 52.85
CA LEU A 4 20.85 -3.23 52.02
C LEU A 4 20.53 -4.75 51.89
N ALA A 5 20.27 -5.15 50.62
CA ALA A 5 21.09 -6.06 49.78
C ALA A 5 20.97 -5.55 48.32
N GLY A 6 21.92 -5.57 47.38
CA GLY A 6 23.09 -6.42 47.16
C GLY A 6 22.88 -7.25 45.87
N CYS A 7 22.83 -6.66 44.66
CA CYS A 7 23.94 -6.43 43.71
C CYS A 7 24.73 -7.67 43.22
N GLU A 8 24.41 -8.26 42.05
CA GLU A 8 25.35 -8.74 40.98
C GLU A 8 24.59 -9.46 39.82
N ARG A 9 24.60 -8.98 38.54
CA ARG A 9 25.56 -9.17 37.41
C ARG A 9 25.48 -10.57 36.72
N PRO A 10 25.96 -10.77 35.47
CA PRO A 10 26.19 -9.85 34.33
C PRO A 10 25.57 -10.34 32.99
N GLY A 11 25.51 -9.48 31.96
CA GLY A 11 25.22 -9.87 30.56
C GLY A 11 26.01 -9.03 29.56
N GLY A 12 26.87 -9.67 28.75
CA GLY A 12 27.71 -8.99 27.74
C GLY A 12 26.92 -8.46 26.52
N LYS A 13 27.41 -7.42 25.83
CA LYS A 13 28.31 -7.53 24.64
C LYS A 13 27.59 -8.19 23.44
N VAL A 14 27.42 -7.62 22.24
CA VAL A 14 27.74 -6.33 21.57
C VAL A 14 26.75 -6.22 20.37
N VAL A 15 26.53 -5.16 19.56
CA VAL A 15 27.16 -3.83 19.33
C VAL A 15 26.05 -2.81 18.98
N SER A 16 26.38 -1.51 18.89
CA SER A 16 25.70 -0.54 17.99
C SER A 16 26.55 -0.31 16.73
N PRO A 17 25.96 0.24 15.66
CA PRO A 17 26.40 1.60 15.33
C PRO A 17 25.25 2.61 15.23
N VAL A 18 25.64 3.88 15.35
CA VAL A 18 24.78 5.06 15.29
C VAL A 18 24.27 5.34 13.88
N ALA A 19 23.01 5.75 13.78
CA ALA A 19 22.57 6.76 12.82
C ALA A 19 21.58 7.67 13.55
N SER A 20 21.93 8.95 13.70
CA SER A 20 21.08 9.91 14.38
C SER A 20 19.81 10.19 13.57
N GLU A 21 18.65 10.11 14.23
CA GLU A 21 17.50 10.93 13.85
C GLU A 21 17.06 11.70 15.09
N ILE A 22 17.84 12.75 15.40
CA ILE A 22 17.34 13.87 16.22
C ILE A 22 16.59 14.79 15.27
N GLU A 23 15.26 14.77 15.37
CA GLU A 23 14.37 15.94 15.39
C GLU A 23 12.93 15.42 15.35
N GLY A 24 12.34 15.26 16.53
CA GLY A 24 10.91 15.06 16.63
C GLY A 24 10.20 16.41 16.68
N PRO A 25 9.40 16.76 15.67
CA PRO A 25 8.13 17.41 15.88
C PRO A 25 6.99 16.37 15.94
N LEU A 26 6.00 16.72 16.74
CA LEU A 26 4.72 16.04 17.04
C LEU A 26 4.09 15.26 15.85
N PRO A 27 3.33 14.17 16.13
CA PRO A 27 2.97 13.13 15.15
C PRO A 27 2.33 13.68 13.87
N ALA A 28 3.14 13.71 12.81
CA ALA A 28 2.73 14.19 11.51
C ALA A 28 1.90 13.13 10.77
N SER A 29 0.59 13.40 10.69
CA SER A 29 -0.36 12.84 9.72
C SER A 29 -0.77 11.37 9.87
N MET A 30 -2.02 11.16 10.32
CA MET A 30 -2.78 9.90 10.15
C MET A 30 -3.27 9.67 8.69
N ALA A 31 -2.79 10.43 7.70
CA ALA A 31 -3.13 10.17 6.30
C ALA A 31 -2.47 8.86 5.83
N PRO A 32 -3.18 7.99 5.08
CA PRO A 32 -2.58 6.76 4.54
C PRO A 32 -1.50 7.11 3.52
N SER A 33 -0.24 6.86 3.87
CA SER A 33 0.91 7.08 3.00
C SER A 33 1.12 5.88 2.07
N VAL A 34 1.41 6.15 0.79
CA VAL A 34 1.77 5.09 -0.17
C VAL A 34 3.18 4.60 0.14
N PRO A 35 3.41 3.28 0.38
CA PRO A 35 4.76 2.74 0.50
C PRO A 35 5.59 3.05 -0.75
N LYS A 36 6.85 3.48 -0.60
CA LYS A 36 7.68 4.00 -1.72
C LYS A 36 7.71 3.08 -2.96
N GLN A 37 7.69 1.77 -2.76
CA GLN A 37 7.68 0.76 -3.84
C GLN A 37 6.41 0.79 -4.73
N TYR A 38 5.32 1.40 -4.27
CA TYR A 38 4.05 1.52 -5.02
C TYR A 38 3.75 2.95 -5.52
N ALA A 39 4.61 3.93 -5.23
CA ALA A 39 4.32 5.34 -5.47
C ALA A 39 4.45 5.76 -6.95
N ASN A 40 5.27 5.07 -7.74
CA ASN A 40 5.69 5.49 -9.09
C ASN A 40 5.39 4.40 -10.14
N GLY A 41 4.11 4.05 -10.31
CA GLY A 41 3.67 3.07 -11.32
C GLY A 41 3.52 3.65 -12.73
N ASN A 42 3.75 2.82 -13.73
CA ASN A 42 3.46 3.12 -15.13
C ASN A 42 1.99 2.80 -15.43
N ALA A 43 1.16 3.85 -15.53
CA ALA A 43 -0.26 3.71 -15.79
C ALA A 43 -0.60 3.09 -17.17
N ASP A 44 0.28 3.22 -18.17
CA ASP A 44 0.03 2.67 -19.51
C ASP A 44 0.29 1.14 -19.53
N ALA A 45 1.27 0.67 -18.76
CA ALA A 45 1.44 -0.75 -18.44
C ALA A 45 0.33 -1.27 -17.51
N GLY A 46 -0.13 -0.42 -16.58
CA GLY A 46 -1.17 -0.75 -15.60
C GLY A 46 -2.51 -1.14 -16.19
N LYS A 47 -2.86 -0.64 -17.38
CA LYS A 47 -4.06 -1.08 -18.13
C LYS A 47 -3.99 -2.57 -18.50
N ALA A 48 -2.83 -3.04 -18.94
CA ALA A 48 -2.61 -4.45 -19.25
C ALA A 48 -2.65 -5.29 -17.96
N ALA A 49 -2.05 -4.80 -16.87
CA ALA A 49 -2.11 -5.46 -15.56
C ALA A 49 -3.56 -5.57 -15.03
N PHE A 50 -4.38 -4.52 -15.17
CA PHE A 50 -5.79 -4.50 -14.77
C PHE A 50 -6.62 -5.58 -15.48
N LEU A 51 -6.44 -5.71 -16.80
CA LEU A 51 -7.13 -6.70 -17.62
C LEU A 51 -6.63 -8.12 -17.33
N ALA A 52 -5.31 -8.33 -17.32
CA ALA A 52 -4.69 -9.65 -17.10
C ALA A 52 -4.91 -10.20 -15.68
N SER A 53 -5.06 -9.33 -14.68
CA SER A 53 -5.32 -9.72 -13.28
C SER A 53 -6.81 -9.97 -12.98
N GLY A 54 -7.69 -9.80 -13.97
CA GLY A 54 -9.14 -10.01 -13.83
C GLY A 54 -9.87 -8.90 -13.07
N CYS A 55 -9.27 -7.72 -12.88
CA CYS A 55 -9.92 -6.60 -12.18
C CYS A 55 -11.21 -6.15 -12.89
N ASN A 56 -11.22 -6.25 -14.22
CA ASN A 56 -12.35 -5.96 -15.10
C ASN A 56 -13.59 -6.85 -14.91
N ALA A 57 -13.42 -8.05 -14.36
CA ALA A 57 -14.54 -8.97 -14.09
C ALA A 57 -15.37 -8.52 -12.86
N CYS A 58 -14.73 -7.83 -11.91
CA CYS A 58 -15.37 -7.36 -10.69
C CYS A 58 -15.76 -5.88 -10.76
N HIS A 59 -14.94 -5.03 -11.38
CA HIS A 59 -15.12 -3.57 -11.37
C HIS A 59 -15.62 -3.01 -12.71
N THR A 60 -16.35 -1.89 -12.63
CA THR A 60 -16.63 -1.03 -13.78
C THR A 60 -15.52 0.01 -13.87
N LEU A 61 -15.00 0.20 -15.09
CA LEU A 61 -13.97 1.18 -15.44
C LEU A 61 -14.03 1.41 -16.95
N ALA A 62 -14.55 2.56 -17.38
CA ALA A 62 -14.90 2.84 -18.76
C ALA A 62 -13.67 2.82 -19.70
N ASP A 63 -12.54 3.37 -19.25
CA ASP A 63 -11.29 3.34 -20.02
C ASP A 63 -10.83 1.90 -20.35
N ALA A 64 -11.01 0.96 -19.41
CA ALA A 64 -10.70 -0.45 -19.61
C ALA A 64 -11.76 -1.22 -20.43
N GLY A 65 -12.89 -0.58 -20.77
CA GLY A 65 -14.08 -1.26 -21.27
C GLY A 65 -14.73 -2.20 -20.24
N ALA A 66 -14.37 -2.08 -18.95
CA ALA A 66 -14.79 -2.97 -17.89
C ALA A 66 -16.19 -2.64 -17.38
N LYS A 67 -16.99 -3.66 -17.09
CA LYS A 67 -18.41 -3.55 -16.68
C LYS A 67 -18.76 -4.47 -15.51
N GLY A 68 -17.76 -4.89 -14.72
CA GLY A 68 -18.00 -5.70 -13.53
C GLY A 68 -18.78 -4.92 -12.47
N THR A 69 -19.69 -5.61 -11.77
CA THR A 69 -20.57 -5.01 -10.75
C THR A 69 -20.46 -5.68 -9.38
N MET A 70 -19.51 -6.60 -9.20
CA MET A 70 -19.25 -7.25 -7.90
C MET A 70 -18.40 -6.38 -6.96
N GLY A 71 -17.54 -5.54 -7.53
CA GLY A 71 -16.85 -4.45 -6.85
C GLY A 71 -17.49 -3.10 -7.17
N PRO A 72 -17.09 -2.03 -6.46
CA PRO A 72 -17.52 -0.67 -6.78
C PRO A 72 -17.12 -0.26 -8.21
N ASP A 73 -17.97 0.58 -8.80
CA ASP A 73 -17.63 1.35 -10.00
C ASP A 73 -16.49 2.33 -9.70
N LEU A 74 -15.38 2.18 -10.43
CA LEU A 74 -14.18 2.99 -10.24
C LEU A 74 -14.33 4.38 -10.86
N ASP A 75 -15.08 4.52 -11.97
CA ASP A 75 -15.36 5.81 -12.60
C ASP A 75 -16.15 6.73 -11.66
N SER A 76 -17.10 6.14 -10.91
CA SER A 76 -17.90 6.85 -9.90
C SER A 76 -17.14 7.08 -8.58
N THR A 77 -16.32 6.12 -8.13
CA THR A 77 -15.67 6.21 -6.80
C THR A 77 -14.35 6.97 -6.78
N LYS A 78 -13.68 7.11 -7.93
CA LYS A 78 -12.45 7.91 -8.13
C LYS A 78 -11.42 7.79 -6.98
N PRO A 79 -11.00 6.56 -6.61
CA PRO A 79 -10.19 6.33 -5.42
C PRO A 79 -8.78 6.93 -5.56
N ILE A 80 -8.28 7.54 -4.49
CA ILE A 80 -6.89 8.03 -4.43
C ILE A 80 -5.87 6.87 -4.40
N LEU A 81 -4.64 7.12 -4.85
CA LEU A 81 -3.58 6.10 -4.98
C LEU A 81 -3.37 5.28 -3.69
N ALA A 82 -3.36 5.92 -2.52
CA ALA A 82 -3.21 5.22 -1.23
C ALA A 82 -4.35 4.24 -0.94
N THR A 83 -5.58 4.55 -1.35
CA THR A 83 -6.72 3.64 -1.23
C THR A 83 -6.65 2.51 -2.25
N VAL A 84 -6.23 2.79 -3.49
CA VAL A 84 -6.07 1.73 -4.51
C VAL A 84 -4.98 0.74 -4.10
N VAL A 85 -3.80 1.24 -3.69
CA VAL A 85 -2.68 0.41 -3.23
C VAL A 85 -3.07 -0.43 -2.02
N ASP A 86 -3.73 0.14 -1.00
CA ASP A 86 -4.23 -0.64 0.15
C ASP A 86 -5.17 -1.78 -0.29
N ARG A 87 -6.13 -1.50 -1.19
CA ARG A 87 -7.10 -2.51 -1.66
C ARG A 87 -6.44 -3.59 -2.53
N VAL A 88 -5.49 -3.23 -3.39
CA VAL A 88 -4.77 -4.21 -4.23
C VAL A 88 -3.84 -5.07 -3.38
N VAL A 89 -3.08 -4.48 -2.45
CA VAL A 89 -2.14 -5.21 -1.60
C VAL A 89 -2.87 -6.11 -0.60
N ASN A 90 -3.85 -5.57 0.14
CA ASN A 90 -4.47 -6.20 1.30
C ASN A 90 -5.86 -6.80 1.05
N GLY A 91 -6.51 -6.46 -0.07
CA GLY A 91 -7.92 -6.82 -0.33
C GLY A 91 -8.91 -6.02 0.51
N LYS A 92 -10.20 -6.35 0.37
CA LYS A 92 -11.29 -5.98 1.30
C LYS A 92 -12.57 -6.78 0.98
N GLY A 93 -13.10 -7.50 1.97
CA GLY A 93 -14.34 -8.26 1.80
C GLY A 93 -14.19 -9.34 0.72
N THR A 94 -14.98 -9.26 -0.34
CA THR A 94 -14.89 -10.17 -1.51
C THR A 94 -13.72 -9.86 -2.44
N MET A 95 -13.09 -8.68 -2.35
CA MET A 95 -11.89 -8.36 -3.12
C MET A 95 -10.68 -9.07 -2.50
N PRO A 96 -10.03 -10.02 -3.20
CA PRO A 96 -8.88 -10.73 -2.65
C PRO A 96 -7.64 -9.82 -2.60
N PRO A 97 -6.66 -10.12 -1.73
CA PRO A 97 -5.34 -9.52 -1.83
C PRO A 97 -4.61 -10.00 -3.09
N PHE A 98 -3.78 -9.12 -3.66
CA PHE A 98 -2.91 -9.42 -4.80
C PHE A 98 -1.42 -9.43 -4.44
N LYS A 99 -1.04 -9.05 -3.20
CA LYS A 99 0.34 -9.24 -2.72
C LYS A 99 0.74 -10.72 -2.81
N GLY A 100 1.87 -11.00 -3.46
CA GLY A 100 2.33 -12.38 -3.72
C GLY A 100 1.65 -13.09 -4.90
N ARG A 101 0.64 -12.46 -5.53
CA ARG A 101 0.06 -12.87 -6.81
C ARG A 101 0.54 -11.98 -7.96
N LEU A 102 0.79 -10.71 -7.65
CA LEU A 102 1.39 -9.70 -8.51
C LEU A 102 2.73 -9.25 -7.91
N THR A 103 3.65 -8.81 -8.78
CA THR A 103 4.89 -8.15 -8.36
C THR A 103 4.62 -6.72 -7.87
N ASP A 104 5.55 -6.13 -7.12
CA ASP A 104 5.36 -4.76 -6.63
C ASP A 104 5.23 -3.74 -7.78
N VAL A 105 5.90 -4.00 -8.91
CA VAL A 105 5.76 -3.22 -10.16
C VAL A 105 4.34 -3.36 -10.73
N GLN A 106 3.81 -4.57 -10.85
CA GLN A 106 2.43 -4.76 -11.34
C GLN A 106 1.39 -4.09 -10.42
N ILE A 107 1.62 -4.11 -9.10
CA ILE A 107 0.78 -3.45 -8.11
C ILE A 107 0.88 -1.92 -8.25
N SER A 108 2.07 -1.37 -8.45
CA SER A 108 2.25 0.08 -8.65
C SER A 108 1.61 0.53 -9.97
N ASP A 109 1.85 -0.19 -11.06
CA ASP A 109 1.33 0.06 -12.40
C ASP A 109 -0.21 0.06 -12.41
N VAL A 110 -0.85 -1.02 -11.92
CA VAL A 110 -2.32 -1.12 -11.88
C VAL A 110 -2.94 -0.04 -10.98
N SER A 111 -2.26 0.33 -9.89
CA SER A 111 -2.74 1.38 -8.99
C SER A 111 -2.64 2.77 -9.61
N ALA A 112 -1.54 3.07 -10.30
CA ALA A 112 -1.37 4.30 -11.06
C ALA A 112 -2.37 4.40 -12.22
N TYR A 113 -2.65 3.27 -12.90
CA TYR A 113 -3.66 3.19 -13.95
C TYR A 113 -5.07 3.52 -13.46
N VAL A 114 -5.54 2.88 -12.38
CA VAL A 114 -6.88 3.13 -11.84
C VAL A 114 -7.05 4.60 -11.46
N VAL A 115 -6.03 5.23 -10.87
CA VAL A 115 -6.07 6.67 -10.55
C VAL A 115 -6.10 7.52 -11.84
N LYS A 116 -5.21 7.27 -12.80
CA LYS A 116 -5.17 8.01 -14.09
C LYS A 116 -6.49 7.90 -14.85
N ALA A 117 -7.05 6.70 -14.95
CA ALA A 117 -8.27 6.42 -15.71
C ALA A 117 -9.55 7.01 -15.09
N THR A 118 -9.55 7.24 -13.78
CA THR A 118 -10.73 7.77 -13.05
C THR A 118 -10.64 9.26 -12.73
N ALA A 119 -9.46 9.87 -12.87
CA ALA A 119 -9.24 11.29 -12.59
C ALA A 119 -10.17 12.20 -13.42
N GLY A 120 -10.26 11.97 -14.73
CA GLY A 120 -11.11 12.73 -15.67
C GLY A 120 -10.43 13.99 -16.20
#